data_AF-B8ER79-F1
#
_entry.id   AF-B8ER79-F1
#
_cell.length_a   1.000
_cell.length_b   1.000
_cell.length_c   1.000
_cell.angle_alpha   90.00
_cell.angle_beta   90.00
_cell.angle_gamma   90.00
#
_symmetry.space_group_name_H-M   'P 1'
#
loop_
_entity.id
_entity.type
_entity.pdbx_description
1 polymer ?
#
loop_
_entity_poly.entity_id
_entity_poly.type
_entity_poly.pdbx_seq_one_letter_code
_entity_poly.pdbx_strand_id
1 'polypeptide(L)'
;MWEPEKPKLDLIGVVHGPLLSMAVFLDETNHSLVRLRIGQSFHGWTVHELDTRGATLEKAEQKVKLKLPDHASGKYGAASLKYAPAHQGTDPIAEIEGGVRLP
;
A
#
# COMPACT_ATOMS: atom_id res chain seq x y z
N MET A 1 -23.14 -6.58 23.83
CA MET A 1 -22.80 -6.78 22.41
C MET A 1 -21.41 -6.21 22.23
N TRP A 2 -20.40 -7.04 21.95
CA TRP A 2 -19.05 -6.55 21.67
C TRP A 2 -18.92 -6.45 20.16
N GLU A 3 -18.72 -5.23 19.66
CA GLU A 3 -18.42 -5.02 18.25
C GLU A 3 -16.90 -5.27 18.07
N PRO A 4 -16.48 -6.12 17.12
CA PRO A 4 -15.06 -6.34 16.89
C PRO A 4 -14.40 -5.02 16.50
N GLU A 5 -13.26 -4.71 17.14
CA GLU A 5 -12.54 -3.47 16.84
C GLU A 5 -12.10 -3.53 15.37
N LYS A 6 -12.46 -2.52 14.60
CA LYS A 6 -12.01 -2.41 13.22
C LYS A 6 -10.72 -1.61 13.17
N PRO A 7 -9.67 -2.10 12.51
CA PRO A 7 -8.48 -1.30 12.27
C PRO A 7 -8.87 -0.08 11.44
N LYS A 8 -8.43 1.12 11.86
CA LYS A 8 -8.56 2.37 11.09
C LYS A 8 -7.49 2.45 9.97
N LEU A 9 -7.27 1.31 9.32
CA LEU A 9 -6.24 1.11 8.32
C LEU A 9 -6.92 0.55 7.07
N ASP A 10 -6.74 1.25 5.96
CA ASP A 10 -7.18 0.78 4.65
C ASP A 10 -5.99 0.16 3.92
N LEU A 11 -6.15 -1.07 3.40
CA LEU A 11 -5.06 -1.75 2.68
C LEU A 11 -5.03 -1.26 1.23
N ILE A 12 -3.98 -0.51 0.90
CA ILE A 12 -3.81 0.08 -0.43
C ILE A 12 -2.91 -0.77 -1.31
N GLY A 13 -1.96 -1.50 -0.72
CA GLY A 13 -0.98 -2.27 -1.49
C GLY A 13 -0.29 -3.35 -0.69
N VAL A 14 0.12 -4.42 -1.38
CA VAL A 14 1.10 -5.36 -0.85
C VAL A 14 2.28 -5.43 -1.81
N VAL A 15 3.47 -5.31 -1.23
CA VAL A 15 4.75 -5.21 -1.94
C VAL A 15 5.54 -6.48 -1.58
N HIS A 16 5.64 -7.41 -2.53
CA HIS A 16 6.32 -8.70 -2.36
C HIS A 16 7.67 -8.72 -3.05
N GLY A 17 8.75 -8.78 -2.28
CA GLY A 17 10.11 -8.64 -2.80
C GLY A 17 11.00 -9.80 -2.40
N PRO A 18 12.11 -10.02 -3.12
CA PRO A 18 13.01 -11.15 -2.88
C PRO A 18 13.71 -11.07 -1.51
N LEU A 19 13.90 -9.87 -0.96
CA LEU A 19 14.50 -9.68 0.37
C LEU A 19 13.45 -9.41 1.46
N LEU A 20 12.25 -8.99 1.09
CA LEU A 20 11.26 -8.47 2.04
C LEU A 20 9.88 -8.33 1.41
N SER A 21 8.86 -8.71 2.16
CA SER A 21 7.45 -8.38 1.88
C SER A 21 6.88 -7.39 2.90
N MET A 22 6.10 -6.42 2.43
CA MET A 22 5.43 -5.41 3.26
C MET A 22 4.05 -5.08 2.73
N ALA A 23 3.13 -4.74 3.63
CA ALA A 23 1.86 -4.12 3.28
C ALA A 23 1.92 -2.61 3.48
N VAL A 24 1.24 -1.91 2.60
CA VAL A 24 1.07 -0.46 2.61
C VAL A 24 -0.37 -0.16 2.96
N PHE A 25 -0.54 0.49 4.10
CA PHE A 25 -1.82 0.90 4.62
C PHE A 25 -1.96 2.43 4.59
N LEU A 26 -3.19 2.91 4.51
CA LEU A 26 -3.54 4.29 4.76
C LEU A 26 -4.20 4.37 6.13
N ASP A 27 -3.65 5.19 7.02
CA ASP A 27 -4.34 5.54 8.25
C ASP A 27 -5.52 6.45 7.92
N GLU A 28 -6.74 6.00 8.21
CA GLU A 28 -7.95 6.78 7.97
C GLU A 28 -8.07 7.99 8.93
N THR A 29 -7.27 8.02 10.00
CA THR A 29 -7.34 9.10 11.00
C THR A 29 -6.65 10.37 10.50
N ASN A 30 -5.50 10.24 9.83
CA ASN A 30 -4.68 11.36 9.37
C ASN A 30 -4.30 11.29 7.87
N HIS A 31 -4.78 10.28 7.16
CA HIS A 31 -4.45 10.00 5.75
C HIS A 31 -2.96 9.80 5.47
N SER A 32 -2.20 9.29 6.43
CA SER A 32 -0.77 8.97 6.27
C SER A 32 -0.57 7.54 5.79
N LEU A 33 0.44 7.37 4.95
CA LEU A 33 0.89 6.06 4.51
C LEU A 33 1.71 5.36 5.60
N VAL A 34 1.24 4.19 6.02
CA VAL A 34 1.87 3.34 7.01
C VAL A 34 2.35 2.07 6.33
N ARG A 35 3.64 1.75 6.44
CA ARG A 35 4.24 0.56 5.83
C ARG A 35 4.62 -0.43 6.92
N LEU A 36 3.94 -1.57 6.94
CA LEU A 36 4.15 -2.59 7.97
C LEU A 36 4.61 -3.90 7.34
N ARG A 37 5.47 -4.59 8.07
CA ARG A 37 6.00 -5.92 7.74
C ARG A 37 5.39 -6.94 8.68
N ILE A 38 5.47 -8.23 8.33
CA ILE A 38 5.10 -9.31 9.25
C ILE A 38 5.86 -9.13 10.58
N GLY A 39 5.13 -9.17 11.70
CA GLY A 39 5.64 -8.93 13.05
C GLY A 39 5.71 -7.46 13.47
N GLN A 40 5.49 -6.48 12.58
CA GLN A 40 5.37 -5.08 13.00
C GLN A 40 3.96 -4.74 13.44
N SER A 41 3.86 -3.84 14.42
CA SER A 41 2.62 -3.37 14.98
C SER A 41 2.39 -1.86 14.79
N PHE A 42 1.13 -1.48 14.63
CA PHE A 42 0.68 -0.10 14.52
C PHE A 42 -0.66 0.06 15.22
N HIS A 43 -0.76 0.99 16.18
CA HIS A 43 -1.98 1.20 16.99
C HIS A 43 -2.52 -0.09 17.65
N GLY A 44 -1.61 -1.02 17.99
CA GLY A 44 -1.93 -2.33 18.57
C GLY A 44 -2.27 -3.43 17.56
N TRP A 45 -2.38 -3.11 16.27
CA TRP A 45 -2.57 -4.09 15.21
C TRP A 45 -1.22 -4.58 14.68
N THR A 46 -0.96 -5.87 14.79
CA THR A 46 0.28 -6.51 14.32
C THR A 46 0.02 -7.24 13.01
N VAL A 47 0.89 -7.07 12.01
CA VAL A 47 0.79 -7.86 10.78
C VAL A 47 1.20 -9.29 11.09
N HIS A 48 0.24 -10.21 11.00
CA HIS A 48 0.47 -11.63 11.19
C HIS A 48 0.86 -12.32 9.88
N GLU A 49 0.19 -11.96 8.78
CA GLU A 49 0.38 -12.60 7.47
C GLU A 49 0.16 -11.60 6.34
N LEU A 50 0.89 -11.80 5.23
CA LEU A 50 0.75 -11.03 4.00
C LEU A 50 0.43 -11.95 2.83
N ASP A 51 -0.69 -11.67 2.17
CA ASP A 51 -1.14 -12.31 0.92
C ASP A 51 -0.78 -11.43 -0.29
N THR A 52 -0.89 -11.97 -1.51
CA THR A 52 -0.66 -11.21 -2.75
C THR A 52 -1.54 -9.96 -2.86
N ARG A 53 -2.75 -9.99 -2.32
CA ARG A 53 -3.73 -8.88 -2.33
C ARG A 53 -4.39 -8.66 -0.97
N GLY A 54 -3.75 -9.07 0.11
CA GLY A 54 -4.34 -9.01 1.43
C GLY A 54 -3.30 -8.95 2.55
N ALA A 55 -3.72 -8.50 3.71
CA ALA A 55 -2.93 -8.51 4.92
C ALA A 55 -3.81 -8.91 6.09
N THR A 56 -3.33 -9.87 6.89
CA THR A 56 -3.99 -10.30 8.11
C THR A 56 -3.36 -9.55 9.28
N LEU A 57 -4.16 -8.73 9.94
CA LEU A 57 -3.80 -8.01 11.16
C LEU A 57 -4.35 -8.73 12.37
N GLU A 58 -3.57 -8.79 13.44
CA GLU A 58 -3.95 -9.37 14.73
C GLU A 58 -3.82 -8.32 15.82
N LYS A 59 -4.84 -8.23 16.69
CA LYS A 59 -4.80 -7.42 17.91
C LYS A 59 -5.45 -8.19 19.04
N ALA A 60 -4.67 -8.48 20.08
CA ALA A 60 -5.07 -9.35 21.18
C ALA A 60 -5.60 -10.71 20.66
N GLU A 61 -6.90 -10.97 20.73
CA GLU A 61 -7.54 -12.20 20.24
C GLU A 61 -8.32 -12.01 18.92
N GLN A 62 -8.22 -10.82 18.30
CA GLN A 62 -8.94 -10.48 17.09
C GLN A 62 -8.03 -10.56 15.86
N LYS A 63 -8.49 -11.27 14.83
CA LYS A 63 -7.84 -11.33 13.51
C LYS A 63 -8.73 -10.68 12.46
N VAL A 64 -8.19 -9.71 11.74
CA VAL A 64 -8.88 -8.99 10.66
C VAL A 64 -8.07 -9.09 9.40
N LYS A 65 -8.68 -9.64 8.35
CA LYS A 65 -8.07 -9.70 7.02
C LYS A 65 -8.52 -8.51 6.18
N LEU A 66 -7.59 -7.60 5.94
CA LEU A 66 -7.78 -6.51 4.98
C LEU A 66 -7.44 -7.03 3.59
N LYS A 67 -8.30 -6.73 2.62
CA LYS A 67 -8.10 -7.09 1.21
C LYS A 67 -8.03 -5.82 0.40
N LEU A 68 -7.18 -5.80 -0.62
CA LEU A 68 -7.22 -4.70 -1.57
C LEU A 68 -8.61 -4.64 -2.23
N PRO A 69 -9.17 -3.43 -2.42
CA PRO A 69 -10.37 -3.27 -3.21
C PRO A 69 -10.13 -3.79 -4.63
N ASP A 70 -11.15 -4.41 -5.22
CA ASP A 70 -11.06 -4.90 -6.58
C ASP A 70 -10.84 -3.72 -7.54
N HIS A 71 -9.91 -3.90 -8.50
CA HIS A 71 -9.48 -2.87 -9.45
C HIS A 71 -10.63 -2.24 -10.24
N ALA A 72 -11.80 -2.88 -10.34
CA ALA A 72 -12.98 -2.32 -10.96
C ALA A 72 -13.53 -1.07 -10.22
N SER A 73 -13.16 -0.90 -8.95
CA SER A 73 -13.48 0.28 -8.14
C SER A 73 -12.18 1.02 -7.84
N GLY A 74 -11.78 1.94 -8.70
CA GLY A 74 -10.53 2.72 -8.58
C GLY A 74 -10.49 3.66 -7.37
N LYS A 75 -10.55 3.13 -6.14
CA LYS A 75 -10.32 3.91 -4.92
C LYS A 75 -8.83 4.23 -4.76
N TYR A 76 -7.96 3.29 -5.12
CA TYR A 76 -6.52 3.49 -5.09
C TYR A 76 -5.92 2.78 -6.30
N GLY A 77 -5.41 3.57 -7.26
CA GLY A 77 -4.81 3.04 -8.47
C GLY A 77 -3.68 2.09 -8.12
N ALA A 78 -3.76 0.85 -8.61
CA ALA A 78 -2.67 -0.09 -8.49
C ALA A 78 -1.52 0.38 -9.38
N ALA A 79 -0.64 1.19 -8.80
CA ALA A 79 0.72 1.23 -9.27
C ALA A 79 1.28 -0.17 -9.04
N SER A 80 1.27 -0.98 -10.09
CA SER A 80 2.16 -2.13 -10.18
C SER A 80 3.57 -1.57 -10.13
N LEU A 81 4.09 -1.34 -8.92
CA LEU A 81 5.50 -1.16 -8.69
C LEU A 81 6.12 -2.53 -8.99
N LYS A 82 6.32 -2.79 -10.29
CA LYS A 82 7.36 -3.72 -10.72
C LYS A 82 8.58 -3.25 -9.96
N TYR A 83 9.14 -4.11 -9.12
CA TYR A 83 10.41 -3.84 -8.47
C TYR A 83 11.39 -3.39 -9.55
N ALA A 84 11.62 -2.08 -9.64
CA ALA A 84 12.76 -1.57 -10.36
C ALA A 84 13.96 -1.96 -9.48
N PRO A 85 14.93 -2.72 -9.99
CA PRO A 85 16.18 -2.91 -9.28
C PRO A 85 16.73 -1.51 -8.95
N ALA A 86 17.07 -1.30 -7.68
CA ALA A 86 17.48 0.00 -7.20
C ALA A 86 18.73 0.47 -7.97
N HIS A 87 18.63 1.69 -8.52
CA HIS A 87 19.67 2.54 -9.13
C HIS A 87 20.21 2.16 -10.52
N GLN A 88 19.78 2.88 -11.56
CA GLN A 88 20.59 3.90 -12.25
C GLN A 88 19.88 4.44 -13.49
N GLY A 89 19.89 5.77 -13.66
CA GLY A 89 19.68 6.41 -14.96
C GLY A 89 18.48 7.33 -15.05
N THR A 90 18.68 8.59 -14.63
CA THR A 90 18.14 9.81 -15.26
C THR A 90 16.71 9.79 -15.80
N ASP A 91 15.80 10.45 -15.09
CA ASP A 91 14.62 11.07 -15.70
C ASP A 91 15.05 12.39 -16.38
N PRO A 92 15.11 12.52 -17.71
CA PRO A 92 15.01 13.85 -18.30
C PRO A 92 13.54 14.26 -18.24
N ILE A 93 13.29 15.25 -17.38
CA ILE A 93 12.21 16.22 -17.45
C ILE A 93 11.62 16.40 -18.87
N ALA A 94 10.31 16.12 -18.97
CA ALA A 94 9.32 16.70 -19.85
C ALA A 94 9.81 17.45 -21.11
N GLU A 95 9.67 16.81 -22.28
CA GLU A 95 9.49 17.54 -23.53
C GLU A 95 7.98 17.67 -23.79
N ILE A 96 7.41 18.79 -23.37
CA ILE A 96 6.11 19.28 -23.85
C ILE A 96 6.37 20.45 -24.79
N GLU A 97 6.80 20.17 -26.02
CA GLU A 97 6.91 21.24 -27.03
C GLU A 97 5.56 21.44 -27.73
N GLY A 98 4.87 22.48 -27.25
CA GLY A 98 3.74 23.11 -27.94
C GLY A 98 4.20 23.84 -29.21
N GLY A 99 3.29 23.92 -30.18
CA GLY A 99 3.56 24.50 -31.50
C GLY A 99 3.52 26.03 -31.60
N VAL A 100 3.70 26.49 -32.86
CA VAL A 100 3.48 27.83 -33.46
C VAL A 100 4.63 28.84 -33.22
N ARG A 101 5.18 29.64 -34.17
CA ARG A 101 5.03 29.87 -35.63
C ARG A 101 6.08 30.94 -36.07
N LEU A 102 6.70 30.77 -37.25
CA LEU A 102 7.32 31.74 -38.23
C LEU A 102 8.28 32.85 -37.73
N PRO A 103 9.26 33.27 -38.55
CA PRO A 103 9.02 34.22 -39.65
C PRO A 103 9.23 33.65 -41.06
#